data_AF-A0A929IP89-F1
#
_entry.id   AF-A0A929IP89-F1
#
_cell.length_a   1.000
_cell.length_b   1.000
_cell.length_c   1.000
_cell.angle_alpha   90.00
_cell.angle_beta   90.00
_cell.angle_gamma   90.00
#
_symmetry.space_group_name_H-M   'P 1'
#
loop_
_entity.id
_entity.type
_entity.pdbx_description
1 polymer ?
#
loop_
_entity_poly.entity_id
_entity_poly.type
_entity_poly.pdbx_seq_one_letter_code
_entity_poly.pdbx_strand_id
1 'polypeptide(L)'
;MPGETLEQAMAAARECTVCAGHLPLGPHPVFRASRTARLLIVGQAPGAKVHETGIPWNDRSGDRLRDWLGLDRETFYDESRIAILPAGFCYP
;
A
#
# COMPACT_ATOMS: atom_id res chain seq x y z
N MET A 1 10.67 -16.79 -4.28
CA MET A 1 11.40 -17.99 -4.79
C MET A 1 12.35 -17.57 -5.91
N PRO A 2 13.50 -18.22 -6.18
CA PRO A 2 14.38 -17.81 -7.28
C PRO A 2 13.59 -17.82 -8.60
N GLY A 3 13.43 -16.65 -9.23
CA GLY A 3 12.68 -16.48 -10.49
C GLY A 3 11.26 -15.92 -10.36
N GLU A 4 10.77 -15.60 -9.17
CA GLU A 4 9.46 -14.96 -8.97
C GLU A 4 9.46 -13.49 -9.44
N THR A 5 8.49 -13.11 -10.28
CA THR A 5 8.32 -11.72 -10.72
C THR A 5 7.66 -10.87 -9.63
N LEU A 6 7.81 -9.54 -9.73
CA LEU A 6 7.16 -8.62 -8.79
C LEU A 6 5.63 -8.82 -8.81
N GLU A 7 5.06 -9.00 -9.98
CA GLU A 7 3.62 -9.19 -10.18
C GLU A 7 3.12 -10.46 -9.50
N GLN A 8 3.90 -11.54 -9.57
CA GLN A 8 3.60 -12.80 -8.87
C GLN A 8 3.63 -12.62 -7.36
N ALA A 9 4.68 -11.98 -6.84
CA ALA A 9 4.79 -11.71 -5.41
C ALA A 9 3.65 -10.81 -4.90
N MET A 10 3.27 -9.80 -5.68
CA MET A 10 2.16 -8.91 -5.35
C MET A 10 0.80 -9.62 -5.39
N ALA A 11 0.58 -10.52 -6.35
CA ALA A 11 -0.64 -11.34 -6.41
C ALA A 11 -0.75 -12.22 -5.16
N ALA A 12 0.32 -12.95 -4.82
CA ALA A 12 0.36 -13.79 -3.61
C ALA A 12 0.15 -12.96 -2.33
N ALA A 13 0.78 -11.78 -2.23
CA ALA A 13 0.63 -10.90 -1.07
C ALA A 13 -0.80 -10.33 -0.91
N ARG A 14 -1.55 -10.14 -2.01
CA ARG A 14 -2.96 -9.70 -1.97
C ARG A 14 -3.90 -10.78 -1.44
N GLU A 15 -3.53 -12.05 -1.58
CA GLU A 15 -4.29 -13.20 -1.07
C GLU A 15 -3.86 -13.63 0.35
N CYS A 16 -2.95 -12.89 0.99
CA CYS A 16 -2.43 -13.22 2.31
C CYS A 16 -3.53 -13.21 3.38
N THR A 17 -3.66 -14.33 4.10
CA THR A 17 -4.62 -14.50 5.21
C THR A 17 -3.95 -14.80 6.56
N VAL A 18 -2.62 -14.72 6.64
CA VAL A 18 -1.82 -15.11 7.81
C VAL A 18 -2.30 -14.46 9.12
N CYS A 19 -2.75 -13.21 9.05
CA CYS A 19 -3.20 -12.44 10.21
C CYS A 19 -4.70 -12.57 10.53
N ALA A 20 -5.47 -13.40 9.83
CA ALA A 20 -6.93 -13.46 9.95
C ALA A 20 -7.43 -13.69 11.39
N GLY A 21 -6.73 -14.51 12.17
CA GLY A 21 -7.09 -14.78 13.57
C GLY A 21 -6.73 -13.67 14.56
N HIS A 22 -6.02 -12.62 14.13
CA HIS A 22 -5.50 -11.55 14.98
C HIS A 22 -6.11 -10.18 14.67
N LEU A 23 -6.75 -10.02 13.50
CA LEU A 23 -7.29 -8.74 13.04
C LEU A 23 -8.82 -8.70 13.15
N PRO A 24 -9.40 -7.77 13.93
CA PRO A 24 -10.86 -7.70 14.12
C PRO A 24 -11.67 -7.51 12.83
N LEU A 25 -11.09 -6.82 11.84
CA LEU A 25 -11.72 -6.57 10.53
C LEU A 25 -11.21 -7.53 9.44
N GLY A 26 -10.40 -8.52 9.82
CA GLY A 26 -9.80 -9.47 8.90
C GLY A 26 -8.70 -8.88 7.99
N PRO A 27 -8.06 -9.74 7.17
CA PRO A 27 -7.01 -9.32 6.26
C PRO A 27 -7.58 -8.52 5.08
N HIS A 28 -6.95 -7.38 4.80
CA HIS A 28 -7.15 -6.64 3.56
C HIS A 28 -5.80 -6.00 3.20
N PRO A 29 -4.93 -6.71 2.48
CA PRO A 29 -3.61 -6.21 2.10
C PRO A 29 -3.71 -5.01 1.16
N VAL A 30 -3.25 -3.83 1.61
CA VAL A 30 -3.30 -2.58 0.84
C VAL A 30 -1.88 -2.06 0.58
N PHE A 31 -1.46 -2.12 -0.67
CA PHE A 31 -0.16 -1.63 -1.15
C PHE A 31 -0.18 -1.44 -2.67
N ARG A 32 0.79 -0.69 -3.21
CA ARG A 32 0.98 -0.48 -4.65
C ARG A 32 2.47 -0.46 -4.98
N ALA A 33 2.87 -1.10 -6.07
CA ALA A 33 4.26 -1.13 -6.49
C ALA A 33 4.36 -1.37 -7.99
N SER A 34 5.40 -0.80 -8.61
CA SER A 34 5.78 -1.06 -9.99
C SER A 34 7.28 -1.20 -10.07
N ARG A 35 7.76 -1.99 -11.04
CA ARG A 35 9.20 -2.10 -11.36
C ARG A 35 9.78 -0.79 -11.90
N THR A 36 8.94 0.12 -12.40
CA THR A 36 9.37 1.41 -12.95
C THR A 36 9.35 2.54 -11.91
N ALA A 37 8.72 2.32 -10.75
CA ALA A 37 8.61 3.33 -9.72
C ALA A 37 10.00 3.77 -9.26
N ARG A 38 10.21 5.08 -9.21
CA ARG A 38 11.50 5.68 -8.84
C ARG A 38 11.52 6.22 -7.41
N LEU A 39 10.35 6.34 -6.79
CA LEU A 39 10.17 6.70 -5.39
C LEU A 39 9.41 5.56 -4.69
N LEU A 40 9.92 5.12 -3.55
CA LEU A 40 9.24 4.19 -2.65
C LEU A 40 8.90 4.92 -1.36
N ILE A 41 7.61 4.96 -1.03
CA ILE A 41 7.09 5.49 0.23
C ILE A 41 6.80 4.31 1.16
N VAL A 42 7.50 4.25 2.29
CA VAL A 42 7.29 3.22 3.32
C VAL A 42 6.56 3.81 4.52
N GLY A 43 5.39 3.26 4.81
CA GLY A 43 4.57 3.60 5.98
C GLY A 43 4.55 2.49 7.03
N GLN A 44 3.80 2.68 8.12
CA GLN A 44 3.62 1.64 9.14
C GLN A 44 2.61 0.57 8.70
N ALA A 45 1.33 0.93 8.65
CA ALA A 45 0.21 0.06 8.28
C ALA A 45 -0.97 0.91 7.79
N PRO A 46 -1.93 0.33 7.05
CA PRO A 46 -3.20 0.97 6.75
C PRO A 46 -3.90 1.47 8.01
N GLY A 47 -4.57 2.63 7.93
CA GLY A 47 -5.60 3.02 8.90
C GLY A 47 -6.98 2.47 8.50
N ALA A 48 -7.99 2.63 9.38
CA ALA A 48 -9.35 2.10 9.15
C ALA A 48 -9.96 2.54 7.80
N LYS A 49 -9.82 3.82 7.44
CA LYS A 49 -10.33 4.33 6.15
C LYS A 49 -9.60 3.75 4.93
N VAL A 50 -8.30 3.47 5.07
CA VAL A 50 -7.52 2.80 4.02
C VAL A 50 -7.95 1.34 3.90
N HIS A 51 -8.22 0.67 5.02
CA HIS A 51 -8.81 -0.66 5.01
C HIS A 51 -10.18 -0.69 4.35
N GLU A 52 -11.06 0.26 4.61
CA GLU A 52 -12.37 0.31 3.95
C GLU A 52 -12.27 0.58 2.44
N THR A 53 -11.37 1.47 2.03
CA THR A 53 -11.29 1.94 0.64
C THR A 53 -10.35 1.14 -0.26
N GLY A 54 -9.38 0.43 0.32
CA GLY A 54 -8.32 -0.26 -0.43
C GLY A 54 -7.32 0.69 -1.11
N ILE A 55 -7.36 2.00 -0.81
CA ILE A 55 -6.50 3.01 -1.46
C ILE A 55 -5.47 3.49 -0.43
N PRO A 56 -4.16 3.22 -0.63
CA PRO A 56 -3.11 3.68 0.28
C PRO A 56 -3.14 5.21 0.47
N TRP A 57 -2.88 5.71 1.68
CA TRP A 57 -2.84 7.16 1.95
C TRP A 57 -4.10 7.93 1.49
N ASN A 58 -5.27 7.27 1.46
CA ASN A 58 -6.56 7.90 1.11
C ASN A 58 -7.27 8.46 2.34
N ASP A 59 -6.51 9.15 3.18
CA ASP A 59 -6.97 9.76 4.42
C ASP A 59 -6.25 11.10 4.66
N ARG A 60 -6.56 11.74 5.79
CA ARG A 60 -5.99 13.06 6.17
C ARG A 60 -4.47 13.03 6.32
N SER A 61 -3.87 11.88 6.61
CA SER A 61 -2.42 11.76 6.71
C SER A 61 -1.78 11.75 5.31
N GLY A 62 -2.45 11.13 4.33
CA GLY A 62 -2.06 11.19 2.93
C GLY A 62 -2.22 12.57 2.31
N ASP A 63 -3.24 13.34 2.70
CA ASP A 63 -3.39 14.73 2.27
C ASP A 63 -2.18 15.57 2.70
N ARG A 64 -1.75 15.43 3.96
CA ARG A 64 -0.55 16.12 4.48
C ARG A 64 0.73 15.66 3.80
N LEU A 65 0.87 14.37 3.55
CA LEU A 65 2.06 13.84 2.87
C LEU A 65 2.17 14.38 1.44
N ARG A 66 1.06 14.44 0.69
CA ARG A 66 1.02 15.05 -0.65
C ARG A 66 1.40 16.53 -0.62
N ASP A 67 0.90 17.27 0.35
CA ASP A 67 1.27 18.68 0.58
C ASP A 67 2.76 18.84 0.83
N TRP A 68 3.36 18.04 1.73
CA TRP A 68 4.80 18.07 2.02
C TRP A 68 5.67 17.72 0.82
N LEU A 69 5.23 16.79 -0.02
CA LEU A 69 5.94 16.39 -1.22
C LEU A 69 5.70 17.35 -2.39
N GLY A 70 4.76 18.30 -2.27
CA GLY A 70 4.35 19.18 -3.36
C GLY A 70 3.75 18.41 -4.54
N LEU A 71 3.04 17.31 -4.28
CA LEU A 71 2.48 16.44 -5.32
C LEU A 71 0.96 16.54 -5.36
N ASP A 72 0.41 16.65 -6.57
CA ASP A 72 -1.02 16.45 -6.79
C ASP A 72 -1.42 14.97 -6.59
N ARG A 73 -2.74 14.73 -6.53
CA ARG A 73 -3.29 13.40 -6.29
C ARG A 73 -2.99 12.42 -7.44
N GLU A 74 -3.02 12.88 -8.68
CA GLU A 74 -2.81 12.03 -9.86
C GLU A 74 -1.37 11.52 -9.90
N THR A 75 -0.40 12.42 -9.75
CA THR A 75 1.02 12.12 -9.65
C THR A 75 1.31 11.21 -8.46
N PHE A 76 0.69 11.46 -7.30
CA PHE A 76 0.90 10.64 -6.10
C PHE A 76 0.44 9.19 -6.28
N TYR A 77 -0.60 8.95 -7.09
CA TYR A 77 -1.17 7.62 -7.34
C TYR A 77 -0.74 7.00 -8.67
N ASP A 78 0.18 7.62 -9.40
CA ASP A 78 0.82 7.03 -10.57
C ASP A 78 1.82 5.95 -10.14
N GLU A 79 1.38 4.69 -10.21
CA GLU A 79 2.19 3.52 -9.84
C GLU A 79 3.46 3.39 -10.70
N SER A 80 3.49 3.97 -11.90
CA SER A 80 4.70 3.96 -12.73
C SER A 80 5.83 4.81 -12.14
N ARG A 81 5.50 5.77 -11.27
CA ARG A 81 6.42 6.74 -10.66
C ARG A 81 6.64 6.47 -9.17
N ILE A 82 5.59 6.12 -8.44
CA ILE A 82 5.58 6.02 -6.98
C ILE A 82 5.02 4.67 -6.53
N ALA A 83 5.84 3.95 -5.76
CA ALA A 83 5.42 2.76 -5.02
C ALA A 83 5.09 3.13 -3.57
N ILE A 84 4.06 2.50 -3.01
CA ILE A 84 3.60 2.69 -1.63
C ILE A 84 3.51 1.32 -0.97
N LEU A 85 4.44 1.02 -0.06
CA LEU A 85 4.51 -0.24 0.68
C LEU A 85 4.53 0.04 2.18
N PRO A 86 3.47 -0.29 2.94
CA PRO A 86 3.55 -0.22 4.40
C PRO A 86 4.31 -1.43 4.96
N ALA A 87 4.87 -1.31 6.17
CA ALA A 87 5.54 -2.42 6.85
C ALA A 87 4.57 -3.56 7.22
N GLY A 88 3.32 -3.22 7.57
CA GLY A 88 2.20 -4.14 7.68
C GLY A 88 1.16 -3.84 6.61
N PHE A 89 0.75 -4.84 5.82
CA PHE A 89 -0.18 -4.62 4.71
C PHE A 89 -1.65 -4.53 5.11
N CYS A 90 -2.02 -4.96 6.32
CA CYS A 90 -3.40 -4.96 6.81
C CYS A 90 -3.57 -3.97 7.98
N TYR A 91 -4.78 -3.47 8.17
CA TYR A 91 -5.13 -2.65 9.34
C TYR A 91 -5.11 -3.50 10.62
N PRO A 92 -4.33 -3.10 11.65
CA PRO A 92 -4.26 -3.82 12.92
C PRO A 92 -5.56 -3.77 13.72
#